data_AF-A0A954XRV2-F1
#
_entry.id   AF-A0A954XRV2-F1
#
_cell.length_a   1.000
_cell.length_b   1.000
_cell.length_c   1.000
_cell.angle_alpha   90.00
_cell.angle_beta   90.00
_cell.angle_gamma   90.00
#
_symmetry.space_group_name_H-M   'P 1'
#
loop_
_entity.id
_entity.type
_entity.pdbx_description
1 polymer ?
#
loop_
_entity_poly.entity_id
_entity_poly.type
_entity_poly.pdbx_seq_one_letter_code
_entity_poly.pdbx_strand_id
1 'polypeptide(L)'
;MDDPNMHAYGEDGPDDAEIGRRWREDSSLEKWFPITAERLAAKERENLHLAREARTWWEAAQTYATRLEAHKPLMQAVELILEDGHMNQEHLARLRAAWEAA
;
A
#
# COMPACT_ATOMS: atom_id res chain seq x y z
N MET A 1 -33.07 29.53 59.03
CA MET A 1 -32.85 29.92 57.63
C MET A 1 -31.73 29.01 57.16
N ASP A 2 -32.10 27.84 56.68
CA ASP A 2 -31.15 26.88 56.10
C ASP A 2 -30.74 27.41 54.74
N ASP A 3 -29.42 27.52 54.53
CA ASP A 3 -28.85 28.05 53.30
C ASP A 3 -29.04 27.01 52.17
N PRO A 4 -29.83 27.30 51.12
CA PRO A 4 -30.21 26.31 50.11
C PRO A 4 -29.08 25.94 49.15
N ASN A 5 -27.87 26.50 49.33
CA ASN A 5 -26.73 26.24 48.46
C ASN A 5 -25.91 24.99 48.85
N MET A 6 -26.30 24.24 49.89
CA MET A 6 -25.55 23.05 50.34
C MET A 6 -25.90 21.75 49.58
N HIS A 7 -26.78 21.81 48.57
CA HIS A 7 -27.23 20.64 47.79
C HIS A 7 -26.76 20.62 46.32
N ALA A 8 -25.86 21.52 45.91
CA ALA A 8 -25.39 21.57 44.52
C ALA A 8 -24.44 20.42 44.13
N TYR A 9 -23.93 19.66 45.10
CA TYR A 9 -23.03 18.53 44.89
C TYR A 9 -23.69 17.27 45.49
N GLY A 10 -24.55 16.63 44.71
CA GLY A 10 -25.20 15.39 45.09
C GLY A 10 -24.19 14.27 45.39
N GLU A 11 -24.49 13.49 46.41
CA GLU A 11 -23.75 12.33 46.94
C GLU A 11 -23.55 11.14 45.96
N ASP A 12 -23.90 11.28 44.68
CA ASP A 12 -23.76 10.25 43.63
C ASP A 12 -22.77 10.67 42.51
N GLY A 13 -21.88 11.61 42.79
CA GLY A 13 -20.75 11.95 41.91
C GLY A 13 -19.55 11.03 42.16
N PRO A 14 -18.71 10.72 41.15
CA PRO A 14 -17.46 10.01 41.38
C PRO A 14 -16.63 10.76 42.43
N ASP A 15 -16.12 10.04 43.42
CA ASP A 15 -15.25 10.58 44.47
C ASP A 15 -14.12 11.42 43.83
N ASP A 16 -13.75 12.54 44.43
CA ASP A 16 -12.73 13.45 43.91
C ASP A 16 -11.42 12.72 43.60
N ALA A 17 -11.11 11.67 44.36
CA ALA A 17 -9.98 10.78 44.13
C ALA A 17 -10.10 9.98 42.81
N GLU A 18 -11.30 9.55 42.45
CA GLU A 18 -11.59 8.88 41.18
C GLU A 18 -11.49 9.86 40.00
N ILE A 19 -12.02 11.07 40.15
CA ILE A 19 -11.88 12.14 39.16
C ILE A 19 -10.39 12.45 38.91
N GLY A 20 -9.59 12.57 39.97
CA GLY A 20 -8.15 12.80 39.88
C GLY A 20 -7.35 11.62 39.31
N ARG A 21 -7.79 10.37 39.49
CA ARG A 21 -7.19 9.21 38.80
C ARG A 21 -7.49 9.26 37.31
N ARG A 22 -8.76 9.47 36.94
CA ARG A 22 -9.20 9.55 35.54
C ARG A 22 -8.50 10.67 34.78
N TRP A 23 -8.35 11.85 35.39
CA TRP A 23 -7.59 12.95 34.79
C TRP A 23 -6.12 12.60 34.53
N ARG A 24 -5.45 11.89 35.45
CA ARG A 24 -4.05 11.46 35.26
C ARG A 24 -3.90 10.40 34.17
N GLU A 25 -4.81 9.45 34.11
CA GLU A 25 -4.84 8.42 33.06
C GLU A 25 -5.14 9.02 31.69
N ASP A 26 -6.14 9.90 31.63
CA ASP A 26 -6.57 10.58 30.41
C ASP A 26 -5.54 11.60 29.91
N SER A 27 -4.73 12.16 30.80
CA SER A 27 -3.68 13.13 30.47
C SER A 27 -2.30 12.48 30.36
N SER A 28 -2.20 11.16 30.39
CA SER A 28 -0.93 10.46 30.27
C SER A 28 -0.34 10.66 28.86
N LEU A 29 0.99 10.86 28.79
CA LEU A 29 1.68 11.03 27.51
C LEU A 29 1.52 9.81 26.59
N GLU A 30 1.40 8.62 27.16
CA GLU A 30 1.15 7.39 26.42
C GLU A 30 -0.20 7.40 25.68
N LYS A 31 -1.22 8.04 26.27
CA LYS A 31 -2.55 8.17 25.65
C LYS A 31 -2.58 9.24 24.54
N TRP A 32 -1.89 10.36 24.75
CA TRP A 32 -1.84 11.46 23.78
C TRP A 32 -0.82 11.24 22.65
N PHE A 33 0.24 10.48 22.92
CA PHE A 33 1.32 10.21 21.98
C PHE A 33 1.67 8.71 21.99
N PRO A 34 0.83 7.87 21.35
CA PRO A 34 1.01 6.42 21.34
C PRO A 34 2.26 5.96 20.57
N ILE A 35 2.91 6.89 19.86
CA ILE A 35 4.16 6.67 19.15
C ILE A 35 5.15 7.77 19.52
N THR A 36 6.37 7.37 19.85
CA THR A 36 7.45 8.33 20.06
C THR A 36 7.90 8.92 18.73
N ALA A 37 8.44 10.15 18.74
CA ALA A 37 8.98 10.79 17.55
C ALA A 37 10.06 9.92 16.86
N GLU A 38 10.88 9.22 17.65
CA GLU A 38 11.89 8.28 17.15
C GLU A 38 11.27 7.10 16.41
N ARG A 39 10.21 6.51 16.97
CA ARG A 39 9.50 5.40 16.35
C ARG A 39 8.77 5.84 15.08
N LEU A 40 8.22 7.05 15.06
CA LEU A 40 7.65 7.64 13.84
C LEU A 40 8.72 7.83 12.77
N ALA A 41 9.87 8.43 13.11
CA ALA A 41 10.98 8.64 12.18
C ALA A 41 11.55 7.31 11.64
N ALA A 42 11.61 6.26 12.47
CA ALA A 42 11.99 4.93 12.02
C ALA A 42 11.00 4.36 11.00
N LYS A 43 9.69 4.51 11.25
CA LYS A 43 8.64 4.07 10.33
C LYS A 43 8.64 4.85 9.02
N GLU A 44 8.90 6.15 9.05
CA GLU A 44 9.01 6.96 7.84
C GLU A 44 10.20 6.54 6.97
N ARG A 45 11.35 6.22 7.59
CA ARG A 45 12.53 5.70 6.87
C ARG A 45 12.24 4.35 6.21
N GLU A 46 11.59 3.44 6.94
CA GLU A 46 11.17 2.13 6.42
C GLU A 46 10.18 2.31 5.25
N ASN A 47 9.21 3.21 5.39
CA ASN A 47 8.24 3.50 4.34
C ASN A 47 8.92 4.06 3.08
N LEU A 48 9.84 5.02 3.24
CA LEU A 48 10.62 5.56 2.13
C LEU A 48 11.47 4.50 1.42
N HIS A 49 12.03 3.56 2.18
CA HIS A 49 12.77 2.43 1.60
C HIS A 49 11.85 1.52 0.78
N LEU A 50 10.72 1.11 1.33
CA LEU A 50 9.73 0.28 0.64
C LEU A 50 9.16 0.97 -0.61
N ALA A 51 8.91 2.28 -0.55
CA ALA A 51 8.44 3.05 -1.69
C ALA A 51 9.45 3.05 -2.86
N ARG A 52 10.75 3.10 -2.55
CA ARG A 52 11.82 3.00 -3.56
C ARG A 52 11.86 1.61 -4.17
N GLU A 53 11.82 0.57 -3.36
CA GLU A 53 11.80 -0.81 -3.86
C GLU A 53 10.58 -1.09 -4.73
N ALA A 54 9.39 -0.68 -4.27
CA ALA A 54 8.15 -0.81 -5.01
C ALA A 54 8.24 -0.12 -6.38
N ARG A 55 8.86 1.08 -6.44
CA ARG A 55 9.09 1.78 -7.70
C ARG A 55 10.02 1.01 -8.63
N THR A 56 11.14 0.48 -8.13
CA THR A 56 12.06 -0.32 -8.94
C THR A 56 11.37 -1.55 -9.52
N TRP A 57 10.58 -2.27 -8.71
CA TRP A 57 9.84 -3.43 -9.18
C TRP A 57 8.75 -3.06 -10.18
N TRP A 58 8.07 -1.92 -9.98
CA TRP A 58 7.08 -1.42 -10.92
C TRP A 58 7.72 -1.05 -12.27
N GLU A 59 8.85 -0.35 -12.28
CA GLU A 59 9.59 -0.01 -13.52
C GLU A 59 10.07 -1.27 -14.25
N ALA A 60 10.55 -2.27 -13.51
CA ALA A 60 10.92 -3.56 -14.09
C ALA A 60 9.69 -4.27 -14.69
N ALA A 61 8.57 -4.32 -13.96
CA ALA A 61 7.32 -4.92 -14.43
C ALA A 61 6.80 -4.25 -15.71
N GLN A 62 6.88 -2.91 -15.79
CA GLN A 62 6.51 -2.17 -17.00
C GLN A 62 7.42 -2.55 -18.18
N THR A 63 8.73 -2.64 -17.95
CA THR A 63 9.70 -3.06 -18.96
C THR A 63 9.37 -4.47 -19.49
N TYR A 64 9.06 -5.40 -18.59
CA TYR A 64 8.65 -6.75 -18.96
C TYR A 64 7.32 -6.77 -19.71
N ALA A 65 6.34 -5.96 -19.29
CA ALA A 65 5.04 -5.85 -19.96
C ALA A 65 5.20 -5.32 -21.39
N THR A 66 5.98 -4.26 -21.60
CA THR A 66 6.28 -3.73 -22.94
C THR A 66 7.00 -4.77 -23.79
N ARG A 67 7.99 -5.47 -23.22
CA ARG A 67 8.72 -6.53 -23.95
C ARG A 67 7.78 -7.67 -24.35
N LEU A 68 6.90 -8.10 -23.45
CA LEU A 68 5.91 -9.13 -23.74
C LEU A 68 4.97 -8.70 -24.87
N GLU A 69 4.51 -7.44 -24.85
CA GLU A 69 3.66 -6.88 -25.91
C GLU A 69 4.36 -6.93 -27.27
N ALA A 70 5.64 -6.56 -27.33
CA ALA A 70 6.45 -6.61 -28.54
C ALA A 70 6.61 -8.05 -29.10
N HIS A 71 6.51 -9.08 -28.26
CA HIS A 71 6.61 -10.49 -28.69
C HIS A 71 5.26 -11.10 -29.13
N LYS A 72 4.12 -10.41 -28.94
CA LYS A 72 2.81 -10.94 -29.38
C LYS A 72 2.75 -11.28 -30.88
N PRO A 73 3.30 -10.47 -31.82
CA PRO A 73 3.27 -10.79 -33.24
C PRO A 73 4.04 -12.09 -33.57
N LEU A 74 5.12 -12.38 -32.82
CA LEU A 74 5.86 -13.63 -32.96
C LEU A 74 5.01 -14.83 -32.53
N MET A 75 4.32 -14.72 -31.39
CA MET A 75 3.40 -15.76 -30.91
C MET A 75 2.28 -16.02 -31.92
N GLN A 76 1.66 -14.96 -32.45
CA GLN A 76 0.62 -15.07 -33.48
C GLN A 76 1.14 -15.71 -34.77
N ALA A 77 2.34 -15.34 -35.23
CA ALA A 77 2.93 -15.96 -36.42
C ALA A 77 3.18 -17.46 -36.24
N VAL A 78 3.57 -17.88 -35.04
CA VAL A 78 3.74 -19.31 -34.69
C VAL A 78 2.38 -20.02 -34.62
N GLU A 79 1.38 -19.41 -33.98
CA GLU A 79 0.02 -19.99 -33.89
C GLU A 79 -0.58 -20.25 -35.28
N LEU A 80 -0.43 -19.31 -36.22
CA LEU A 80 -0.90 -19.48 -37.59
C LEU A 80 -0.24 -20.68 -38.30
N ILE A 81 1.06 -20.92 -38.07
CA ILE A 81 1.77 -22.09 -38.62
C ILE A 81 1.20 -23.39 -38.04
N LEU A 82 0.89 -23.40 -36.74
CA LEU A 82 0.32 -24.56 -36.07
C LEU A 82 -1.12 -24.84 -36.54
N GLU A 83 -1.92 -23.81 -36.77
CA GLU A 83 -3.29 -23.93 -37.29
C GLU A 83 -3.33 -24.47 -38.71
N ASP A 84 -2.48 -23.96 -39.61
CA ASP A 84 -2.41 -24.43 -41.00
C ASP A 84 -1.76 -25.81 -41.14
N GLY A 85 -1.08 -26.30 -40.11
CA GLY A 85 -0.44 -27.62 -40.07
C GLY A 85 0.76 -27.78 -41.01
N HIS A 86 1.17 -26.74 -41.72
CA HIS A 86 2.35 -26.72 -42.58
C HIS A 86 2.92 -25.31 -42.74
N MET A 87 4.24 -25.22 -42.87
CA MET A 87 4.94 -23.94 -43.02
C MET A 87 5.15 -23.60 -44.49
N ASN A 88 4.77 -22.39 -44.91
CA ASN A 88 4.92 -21.89 -46.27
C ASN A 88 5.73 -20.57 -46.28
N GLN A 89 5.95 -19.99 -47.47
CA GLN A 89 6.74 -18.75 -47.63
C GLN A 89 6.09 -17.54 -46.97
N GLU A 90 4.76 -17.47 -46.92
CA GLU A 90 4.03 -16.39 -46.27
C GLU A 90 4.19 -16.45 -44.75
N HIS A 91 4.13 -17.65 -44.18
CA HIS A 91 4.43 -17.90 -42.77
C HIS A 91 5.86 -17.49 -42.39
N LEU A 92 6.84 -17.87 -43.21
CA LEU A 92 8.24 -17.47 -43.01
C LEU A 92 8.42 -15.95 -43.09
N ALA A 93 7.76 -15.29 -44.05
CA ALA A 93 7.79 -13.84 -44.18
C ALA A 93 7.18 -13.13 -42.97
N ARG A 94 6.04 -13.61 -42.46
CA ARG A 94 5.40 -13.08 -41.25
C ARG A 94 6.26 -13.28 -40.00
N LEU A 95 6.80 -14.47 -39.81
CA LEU A 95 7.66 -14.77 -38.66
C LEU A 95 8.92 -13.90 -38.68
N ARG A 96 9.53 -13.71 -39.87
CA ARG A 96 10.68 -12.83 -40.04
C ARG A 96 10.34 -11.37 -39.75
N ALA A 97 9.21 -10.86 -40.27
CA ALA A 97 8.78 -9.49 -40.02
C ALA A 97 8.49 -9.26 -38.52
N ALA A 98 7.85 -10.22 -37.85
CA ALA A 98 7.62 -10.18 -36.42
C ALA A 98 8.91 -10.23 -35.60
N TRP A 99 9.92 -10.98 -36.05
CA TRP A 99 11.24 -11.05 -35.42
C TRP A 99 12.03 -9.73 -35.59
N GLU A 100 11.99 -9.13 -36.77
CA GLU A 100 12.68 -7.86 -37.04
C GLU A 100 12.03 -6.67 -36.29
N ALA A 101 10.76 -6.81 -35.88
CA ALA A 101 10.02 -5.78 -35.16
C ALA A 101 10.07 -5.89 -33.62
N ALA A 102 10.58 -7.00 -33.07
CA ALA A 102 10.63 -7.31 -31.63
C ALA A 102 11.95 -6.88 -30.98
#